data_AF-A0AAD7S882-F1
#
_entry.id   AF-A0AAD7S882-F1
#
_cell.length_a   1.000
_cell.length_b   1.000
_cell.length_c   1.000
_cell.angle_alpha   90.00
_cell.angle_beta   90.00
_cell.angle_gamma   90.00
#
_symmetry.space_group_name_H-M   'P 1'
#
loop_
_entity.id
_entity.type
_entity.pdbx_description
1 polymer ?
#
loop_
_entity_poly.entity_id
_entity_poly.type
_entity_poly.pdbx_seq_one_letter_code
_entity_poly.pdbx_strand_id
1 'polypeptide(L)'
;MGWKDKVSYRWYLQHRPQVGYIRARFYEGTQLVADSGVTIDTTMRGGRLGVFCFSQENIIWSNLKYRCNDTIPDDFQAFNAQHTGESL
;
A
#
# COMPACT_ATOMS: atom_id res chain seq x y z
N MET A 1 9.12 -8.73 -11.30
CA MET A 1 8.02 -8.97 -12.27
C MET A 1 7.47 -7.62 -12.68
N GLY A 2 7.26 -7.37 -13.98
CA GLY A 2 6.61 -6.15 -14.50
C GLY A 2 5.12 -6.34 -14.75
N TRP A 3 4.42 -5.26 -15.15
CA TRP A 3 3.03 -5.34 -15.60
C TRP A 3 2.93 -5.90 -17.04
N LYS A 4 1.76 -6.42 -17.41
CA LYS A 4 1.46 -6.94 -18.75
C LYS A 4 0.62 -5.96 -19.56
N ASP A 5 0.88 -5.87 -20.86
CA ASP A 5 0.16 -4.99 -21.77
C ASP A 5 -1.36 -5.24 -21.76
N LYS A 6 -2.15 -4.16 -21.70
CA LYS A 6 -3.61 -4.18 -21.73
C LYS A 6 -4.27 -5.05 -20.64
N VAL A 7 -3.57 -5.31 -19.54
CA VAL A 7 -4.10 -6.03 -18.38
C VAL A 7 -4.51 -5.05 -17.29
N SER A 8 -5.68 -5.31 -16.69
CA SER A 8 -6.17 -4.53 -15.57
C SER A 8 -5.61 -5.03 -14.24
N TYR A 9 -5.04 -4.13 -13.47
CA TYR A 9 -4.59 -4.40 -12.10
C TYR A 9 -5.37 -3.54 -11.10
N ARG A 10 -5.70 -4.12 -9.96
CA ARG A 10 -6.28 -3.39 -8.83
C ARG A 10 -5.25 -3.25 -7.74
N TRP A 11 -5.03 -2.03 -7.26
CA TRP A 11 -4.15 -1.75 -6.13
C TRP A 11 -4.96 -1.31 -4.92
N TYR A 12 -4.44 -1.61 -3.74
CA TYR A 12 -4.99 -1.18 -2.46
C TYR A 12 -3.85 -0.70 -1.57
N LEU A 13 -3.89 0.58 -1.20
CA LEU A 13 -2.92 1.23 -0.32
C LEU A 13 -3.57 1.51 1.04
N GLN A 14 -2.91 1.05 2.10
CA GLN A 14 -3.21 1.44 3.46
C GLN A 14 -2.07 2.29 3.98
N HIS A 15 -2.40 3.45 4.55
CA HIS A 15 -1.45 4.33 5.22
C HIS A 15 -2.07 4.72 6.58
N ARG A 16 -1.33 4.53 7.68
CA ARG A 16 -1.66 5.05 9.02
C ARG A 16 -0.51 5.93 9.50
N PRO A 17 -0.54 7.22 9.16
CA PRO A 17 0.60 8.10 9.43
C PRO A 17 0.95 8.21 10.91
N GLN A 18 -0.03 8.03 11.80
CA GLN A 18 0.14 8.04 13.26
C GLN A 18 1.14 7.00 13.78
N VAL A 19 1.31 5.88 13.08
CA VAL A 19 2.24 4.79 13.43
C VAL A 19 3.21 4.47 12.29
N GLY A 20 3.23 5.28 11.23
CA GLY A 20 4.04 5.06 10.04
C GLY A 20 3.69 3.81 9.23
N TYR A 21 2.56 3.15 9.49
CA TYR A 21 2.19 1.92 8.77
C TYR A 21 1.86 2.22 7.32
N ILE A 22 2.51 1.51 6.41
CA ILE A 22 2.27 1.52 4.97
C ILE A 22 2.18 0.06 4.48
N ARG A 23 1.14 -0.26 3.71
CA ARG A 23 1.03 -1.54 3.00
C ARG A 23 0.34 -1.35 1.65
N ALA A 24 0.97 -1.84 0.60
CA ALA A 24 0.44 -1.83 -0.76
C ALA A 24 0.24 -3.25 -1.27
N ARG A 25 -0.97 -3.54 -1.76
CA ARG A 25 -1.33 -4.84 -2.34
C ARG A 25 -1.82 -4.67 -3.77
N PHE A 26 -1.41 -5.56 -4.66
CA PHE A 26 -1.73 -5.54 -6.08
C PHE A 26 -2.38 -6.85 -6.50
N TYR A 27 -3.43 -6.74 -7.31
CA TYR A 27 -4.24 -7.85 -7.76
C TYR A 27 -4.36 -7.86 -9.28
N GLU A 28 -4.23 -9.03 -9.89
CA GLU A 28 -4.63 -9.31 -11.27
C GLU A 28 -5.95 -10.09 -11.21
N GLY A 29 -7.06 -9.45 -11.59
CA GLY A 29 -8.38 -9.99 -11.29
C GLY A 29 -8.59 -10.13 -9.77
N THR A 30 -8.81 -11.36 -9.30
CA THR A 30 -8.97 -11.69 -7.87
C THR A 30 -7.68 -12.19 -7.21
N GLN A 31 -6.65 -12.49 -7.99
CA GLN A 31 -5.39 -13.06 -7.51
C GLN A 31 -4.48 -11.96 -6.96
N LEU A 32 -3.99 -12.12 -5.73
CA LEU A 32 -2.92 -11.29 -5.18
C LEU A 32 -1.61 -11.63 -5.91
N VAL A 33 -1.02 -10.64 -6.59
CA VAL A 33 0.21 -10.81 -7.39
C VAL A 33 1.42 -10.12 -6.77
N ALA A 34 1.21 -9.13 -5.89
CA ALA A 34 2.27 -8.52 -5.11
C ALA A 34 1.73 -7.93 -3.80
N ASP A 35 2.52 -8.02 -2.75
CA ASP A 35 2.27 -7.43 -1.43
C ASP A 35 3.59 -6.86 -0.91
N SER A 36 3.59 -5.60 -0.48
CA SER A 36 4.77 -5.00 0.14
C SER A 36 5.07 -5.59 1.52
N GLY A 37 4.09 -6.24 2.15
CA GLY A 37 4.10 -6.50 3.59
C GLY A 37 3.93 -5.20 4.38
N VAL A 38 4.08 -5.31 5.70
CA VAL A 38 4.07 -4.15 6.61
C VAL A 38 5.37 -3.38 6.44
N THR A 39 5.26 -2.09 6.11
CA THR A 39 6.38 -1.15 6.08
C THR A 39 6.12 -0.05 7.10
N ILE A 40 7.13 0.32 7.89
CA ILE A 40 7.05 1.41 8.87
C ILE A 40 7.93 2.57 8.41
N ASP A 41 7.32 3.70 8.04
CA ASP A 41 8.00 4.92 7.64
C ASP A 41 7.23 6.14 8.16
N THR A 42 7.92 7.05 8.84
CA THR A 42 7.32 8.26 9.44
C THR A 42 7.72 9.56 8.75
N THR A 43 8.40 9.50 7.61
CA THR A 43 8.89 10.65 6.86
C THR A 43 7.74 11.57 6.45
N MET A 44 6.61 11.01 6.03
CA MET A 44 5.39 11.75 5.70
C MET A 44 4.23 11.36 6.62
N ARG A 45 3.79 12.29 7.48
CA ARG A 45 2.74 12.05 8.48
C ARG A 45 1.32 12.34 7.99
N GLY A 46 1.08 12.17 6.70
CA GLY A 46 -0.18 12.46 6.01
C GLY A 46 0.06 13.19 4.70
N GLY A 47 -1.03 13.56 4.01
CA GLY A 47 -0.93 14.32 2.77
C GLY A 47 -2.10 14.12 1.82
N ARG A 48 -1.90 14.51 0.56
CA ARG A 48 -2.85 14.36 -0.54
C ARG A 48 -2.56 13.09 -1.34
N LEU A 49 -3.58 12.56 -2.01
CA LEU A 49 -3.46 11.42 -2.92
C LEU A 49 -3.32 11.91 -4.37
N GLY A 50 -2.59 11.16 -5.18
CA GLY A 50 -2.40 11.43 -6.59
C GLY A 50 -1.99 10.16 -7.34
N VAL A 51 -1.98 10.25 -8.67
CA VAL A 51 -1.46 9.20 -9.55
C VAL A 51 -0.13 9.65 -10.14
N PHE A 52 0.74 8.69 -10.45
CA PHE A 52 2.08 8.96 -10.96
C PHE A 52 2.31 8.23 -12.28
N CYS A 53 2.97 8.91 -13.22
CA CYS A 53 3.47 8.35 -14.46
C CYS A 53 4.88 8.88 -14.70
N PHE A 54 5.76 8.02 -15.22
CA PHE A 54 7.06 8.43 -15.74
C PHE A 54 7.29 7.78 -17.11
N SER A 55 7.26 8.60 -18.17
CA SER A 55 7.59 8.20 -19.55
C SER A 55 6.76 7.05 -20.11
N GLN A 56 5.50 6.92 -19.68
CA GLN A 56 4.58 5.89 -20.13
C GLN A 56 3.27 6.50 -20.63
N GLU A 57 2.97 6.30 -21.90
CA GLU A 57 1.71 6.73 -22.50
C GLU A 57 0.58 5.71 -22.27
N ASN A 58 -0.66 6.16 -22.50
CA ASN A 58 -1.87 5.32 -22.51
C ASN A 58 -2.19 4.59 -21.18
N ILE A 59 -1.85 5.21 -20.04
CA ILE A 59 -2.26 4.70 -18.72
C ILE A 59 -3.70 5.13 -18.42
N ILE A 60 -4.49 4.19 -17.91
CA ILE A 60 -5.84 4.45 -17.40
C ILE A 60 -5.88 4.18 -15.90
N TRP A 61 -6.07 5.24 -15.10
CA TRP A 61 -6.43 5.12 -13.69
C TRP A 61 -7.94 5.21 -13.54
N SER A 62 -8.60 4.06 -13.36
CA SER A 62 -10.06 3.98 -13.29
C SER A 62 -10.54 3.51 -11.91
N ASN A 63 -11.81 3.82 -11.60
CA ASN A 63 -12.47 3.37 -10.37
C ASN A 63 -11.69 3.72 -9.08
N LEU A 64 -11.07 4.91 -9.07
CA LEU A 64 -10.32 5.42 -7.92
C LEU A 64 -11.27 5.67 -6.74
N LYS A 65 -10.92 5.13 -5.58
CA LYS A 65 -11.67 5.29 -4.34
C LYS A 65 -10.70 5.50 -3.19
N TYR A 66 -11.00 6.46 -2.33
CA TYR A 66 -10.29 6.67 -1.08
C TYR A 66 -11.29 6.72 0.08
N ARG A 67 -10.82 6.43 1.29
CA ARG A 67 -11.57 6.58 2.53
C ARG A 67 -10.62 7.02 3.63
N CYS A 68 -11.07 7.93 4.49
CA CYS A 68 -10.41 8.16 5.77
C CYS A 68 -10.61 6.92 6.65
N ASN A 69 -9.53 6.46 7.27
CA ASN A 69 -9.57 5.29 8.13
C ASN A 69 -8.38 5.36 9.10
N ASP A 70 -8.68 5.62 10.36
CA ASP A 70 -7.68 5.78 11.41
C ASP A 70 -7.49 4.47 12.21
N THR A 71 -8.32 3.46 11.99
CA THR A 71 -8.22 2.16 12.66
C THR A 71 -6.93 1.47 12.25
N ILE A 72 -6.05 1.21 13.22
CA ILE A 72 -4.77 0.52 13.01
C ILE A 72 -5.05 -0.95 12.64
N PRO A 73 -4.49 -1.46 11.53
CA PRO A 73 -4.65 -2.86 11.13
C PRO A 73 -4.03 -3.88 12.12
N ASP A 74 -4.64 -5.06 12.27
CA ASP A 74 -4.18 -6.09 13.23
C ASP A 74 -2.77 -6.64 12.91
N ASP A 75 -2.41 -6.69 11.63
CA ASP A 75 -1.09 -7.12 11.17
C ASP A 75 0.04 -6.17 11.60
N PHE A 76 -0.27 -4.92 11.95
CA PHE A 76 0.69 -4.01 12.59
C PHE A 76 1.13 -4.52 13.96
N GLN A 77 0.19 -5.00 14.78
CA GLN A 77 0.51 -5.47 16.13
C GLN A 77 1.38 -6.73 16.08
N ALA A 78 1.05 -7.67 15.18
CA ALA A 78 1.85 -8.87 14.95
C ALA A 78 3.27 -8.53 14.47
N PHE A 79 3.39 -7.59 13.52
CA PHE A 79 4.69 -7.12 13.04
C PHE A 79 5.51 -6.47 14.16
N ASN A 80 4.90 -5.58 14.95
CA ASN A 80 5.57 -4.87 16.04
C ASN A 80 6.03 -5.84 17.14
N ALA A 81 5.21 -6.83 17.50
CA ALA A 81 5.60 -7.85 18.48
C ALA A 81 6.85 -8.64 18.06
N GLN A 82 6.99 -8.93 16.76
CA GLN A 82 8.13 -9.66 16.22
C GLN A 82 9.41 -8.82 16.15
N HIS A 83 9.31 -7.51 15.92
CA HIS A 83 10.47 -6.65 15.65
C HIS A 83 10.88 -5.75 16.83
N THR A 84 10.00 -5.54 17.82
CA THR A 84 10.31 -4.78 19.04
C THR A 84 10.54 -5.70 20.25
N GLY A 85 10.21 -6.99 20.14
CA GLY A 85 10.41 -8.00 21.17
C GLY A 85 11.84 -8.55 21.31
N GLU A 86 12.77 -8.19 20.41
CA GLU A 86 14.19 -8.61 20.46
C GLU A 86 15.11 -7.53 21.08
N SER A 87 14.62 -6.74 22.04
CA SER A 87 15.43 -5.72 22.73
C SER A 87 15.20 -5.68 24.24
N LEU A 88 15.11 -6.85 24.86
CA LEU A 88 15.36 -7.05 26.30
C LEU A 88 16.32 -8.22 26.50
#